data_AF-A0A2I1F9J0-F1
#
_entry.id   AF-A0A2I1F9J0-F1
#
_cell.length_a   1.000
_cell.length_b   1.000
_cell.length_c   1.000
_cell.angle_alpha   90.00
_cell.angle_beta   90.00
_cell.angle_gamma   90.00
#
_symmetry.space_group_name_H-M   'P 1'
#
loop_
_entity.id
_entity.type
_entity.pdbx_description
1 polymer ?
#
loop_
_entity_poly.entity_id
_entity_poly.type
_entity_poly.pdbx_seq_one_letter_code
_entity_poly.pdbx_strand_id
1 'polypeptide(L)'
;MNLLIGLLNIEIGEDNNRVSYLIQKAEILAEIELFYLLPHQRRWHTWFPEVIHYYADTDKTRIEIERLIEEGEWDAKEFTEMRENLLKELQIKHNPIDNEV
;
A
#
# COMPACT_ATOMS: atom_id res chain seq x y z
N MET A 1 -36.34 -3.57 9.90
CA MET A 1 -34.96 -3.51 10.42
C MET A 1 -34.16 -4.81 10.23
N ASN A 2 -34.74 -5.94 9.81
CA ASN A 2 -33.98 -7.19 9.56
C ASN A 2 -33.60 -7.41 8.09
N LEU A 3 -34.35 -6.82 7.15
CA LEU A 3 -34.09 -6.93 5.71
C LEU A 3 -32.84 -6.16 5.30
N LEU A 4 -32.62 -4.98 5.91
CA LEU A 4 -31.42 -4.17 5.71
C LEU A 4 -30.15 -4.87 6.24
N ILE A 5 -30.23 -5.47 7.43
CA ILE A 5 -29.12 -6.24 8.03
C ILE A 5 -28.82 -7.49 7.20
N GLY A 6 -29.86 -8.17 6.67
CA GLY A 6 -29.71 -9.34 5.80
C GLY A 6 -29.04 -9.01 4.46
N LEU A 7 -29.45 -7.91 3.81
CA LEU A 7 -28.82 -7.42 2.57
C LEU A 7 -27.37 -6.99 2.81
N LEU A 8 -27.10 -6.26 3.91
CA LEU A 8 -25.76 -5.84 4.30
C LEU A 8 -24.83 -7.04 4.52
N ASN A 9 -25.33 -8.12 5.13
CA ASN A 9 -24.53 -9.31 5.41
C ASN A 9 -24.21 -10.14 4.15
N ILE A 10 -25.08 -10.08 3.13
CA ILE A 10 -24.82 -10.69 1.82
C ILE A 10 -23.74 -9.89 1.09
N GLU A 11 -23.86 -8.56 1.06
CA GLU A 11 -22.88 -7.68 0.42
C GLU A 11 -21.50 -7.77 1.10
N ILE A 12 -21.44 -7.75 2.44
CA ILE A 12 -20.20 -7.95 3.20
C ILE A 12 -19.61 -9.34 2.93
N GLY A 13 -20.44 -10.35 2.70
CA GLY A 13 -20.00 -11.71 2.39
C GLY A 13 -19.41 -11.86 0.98
N GLU A 14 -19.99 -11.18 -0.01
CA GLU A 14 -19.49 -11.14 -1.39
C GLU A 14 -18.25 -10.25 -1.52
N ASP A 15 -18.19 -9.16 -0.76
CA ASP A 15 -17.10 -8.16 -0.79
C ASP A 15 -16.10 -8.34 0.37
N ASN A 16 -16.05 -9.55 0.98
CA ASN A 16 -15.07 -9.98 1.98
C ASN A 16 -13.67 -10.16 1.33
N ASN A 17 -13.19 -9.09 0.71
CA ASN A 17 -11.80 -8.97 0.37
C ASN A 17 -11.07 -8.48 1.62
N ARG A 18 -10.32 -9.41 2.25
CA ARG A 18 -9.46 -9.11 3.40
C ARG A 18 -8.55 -7.90 3.13
N VAL A 19 -8.15 -7.67 1.88
CA VAL A 19 -7.36 -6.51 1.47
C VAL A 19 -8.18 -5.23 1.61
N SER A 20 -9.39 -5.17 1.05
CA SER A 20 -10.30 -4.02 1.17
C SER A 20 -10.63 -3.67 2.63
N TYR A 21 -10.83 -4.69 3.48
CA TYR A 21 -11.03 -4.48 4.92
C TYR A 21 -9.80 -3.85 5.59
N LEU A 22 -8.59 -4.31 5.26
CA LEU A 22 -7.35 -3.77 5.82
C LEU A 22 -7.09 -2.33 5.35
N ILE A 23 -7.40 -2.03 4.08
CA ILE A 23 -7.31 -0.66 3.52
C ILE A 23 -8.25 0.28 4.28
N GLN A 24 -9.54 -0.05 4.35
CA GLN A 24 -10.53 0.78 5.06
C GLN A 24 -10.17 0.94 6.55
N LYS A 25 -9.67 -0.12 7.19
CA LYS A 25 -9.22 -0.06 8.58
C LYS A 25 -8.02 0.88 8.75
N ALA A 26 -7.08 0.90 7.80
CA ALA A 26 -5.93 1.80 7.82
C ALA A 26 -6.35 3.26 7.60
N GLU A 27 -7.26 3.52 6.66
CA GLU A 27 -7.82 4.87 6.41
C GLU A 27 -8.52 5.44 7.65
N ILE A 28 -9.40 4.65 8.26
CA ILE A 28 -10.12 5.05 9.48
C ILE A 28 -9.13 5.30 10.64
N LEU A 29 -8.10 4.45 10.79
CA LEU A 29 -7.10 4.63 11.84
C LEU A 29 -6.30 5.92 11.63
N ALA A 30 -5.89 6.21 10.38
CA ALA A 30 -5.18 7.44 10.04
C ALA A 30 -6.04 8.69 10.30
N GLU A 31 -7.34 8.66 9.95
CA GLU A 31 -8.26 9.75 10.27
C GLU A 31 -8.37 9.96 11.78
N ILE A 32 -8.59 8.89 12.54
CA ILE A 32 -8.70 8.94 14.01
C ILE A 32 -7.41 9.50 14.62
N GLU A 33 -6.24 8.99 14.23
CA GLU A 33 -4.94 9.47 14.70
C GLU A 33 -4.72 10.94 14.37
N LEU A 34 -5.09 11.38 13.17
CA LEU A 34 -4.98 12.78 12.75
C LEU A 34 -5.95 13.70 13.52
N PHE A 35 -7.15 13.21 13.89
CA PHE A 35 -8.13 13.93 14.72
C PHE A 35 -7.64 14.17 16.15
N TYR A 36 -6.85 13.25 16.71
CA TYR A 36 -6.30 13.40 18.07
C TYR A 36 -5.09 14.35 18.14
N LEU A 37 -4.54 14.81 17.01
CA LEU A 37 -3.39 15.72 16.98
C LEU A 37 -3.80 17.20 17.00
N LEU A 38 -3.12 17.99 17.83
CA LEU A 38 -3.28 19.45 17.86
C LEU A 38 -2.80 20.07 16.52
N PRO A 39 -3.38 21.22 16.08
CA PRO A 39 -3.01 21.85 14.81
C PRO A 39 -1.52 22.13 14.62
N HIS A 40 -0.77 22.35 15.71
CA HIS A 40 0.68 22.56 15.64
C HIS A 40 1.47 21.25 15.50
N GLN A 41 0.99 20.14 16.06
CA GLN A 41 1.61 18.81 15.92
C GLN A 41 1.48 18.28 14.49
N ARG A 42 0.33 18.54 13.83
CA ARG A 42 0.12 18.19 12.42
C ARG A 42 1.06 18.92 11.44
N ARG A 43 1.60 20.07 11.84
CA ARG A 43 2.56 20.85 11.04
C ARG A 43 4.01 20.49 11.36
N TRP A 44 4.24 19.55 12.27
CA TRP A 44 5.58 19.09 12.60
C TRP A 44 5.98 17.96 11.65
N HIS A 45 6.77 18.33 10.64
CA HIS A 45 7.36 17.40 9.68
C HIS A 45 8.16 16.27 10.32
N THR A 46 8.65 16.45 11.56
CA THR A 46 9.37 15.42 12.32
C THR A 46 8.47 14.30 12.84
N TRP A 47 7.16 14.53 12.97
CA TRP A 47 6.19 13.54 13.47
C TRP A 47 5.63 12.63 12.36
N PHE A 48 5.67 13.10 11.11
CA PHE A 48 5.27 12.33 9.94
C PHE A 48 6.49 12.10 9.07
N PRO A 49 7.16 10.95 9.21
CA PRO A 49 8.36 10.68 8.44
C PRO A 49 8.01 10.64 6.95
N GLU A 50 8.83 11.31 6.14
CA GLU A 50 8.74 11.27 4.68
C GLU A 50 9.00 9.85 4.14
N VAL A 51 9.78 9.06 4.87
CA VAL A 51 10.12 7.67 4.56
C VAL A 51 9.92 6.79 5.79
N ILE A 52 9.15 5.71 5.66
CA ILE A 52 8.96 4.71 6.71
C ILE A 52 9.87 3.51 6.44
N HIS A 53 10.76 3.19 7.37
CA HIS A 53 11.58 1.98 7.32
C HIS A 53 10.82 0.83 7.96
N TYR A 54 10.56 -0.24 7.20
CA TYR A 54 9.96 -1.47 7.70
C TYR A 54 10.82 -2.67 7.33
N TYR A 55 10.80 -3.68 8.21
CA TYR A 55 11.43 -4.96 7.90
C TYR A 55 10.46 -5.79 7.06
N ALA A 56 10.95 -6.26 5.92
CA ALA A 56 10.23 -7.15 5.03
C ALA A 56 11.01 -8.44 4.84
N ASP A 57 10.28 -9.55 4.67
CA ASP A 57 10.88 -10.83 4.32
C ASP A 57 11.29 -10.81 2.85
N THR A 58 12.55 -11.15 2.56
CA THR A 58 13.13 -11.04 1.22
C THR A 58 12.38 -11.88 0.18
N ASP A 59 11.90 -13.06 0.56
CA ASP A 59 11.21 -13.97 -0.36
C ASP A 59 9.81 -13.46 -0.67
N LYS A 60 9.09 -12.98 0.34
CA LYS A 60 7.77 -12.36 0.16
C LYS A 60 7.85 -11.08 -0.67
N THR A 61 8.86 -10.25 -0.42
CA THR A 61 9.08 -9.01 -1.17
C THR A 61 9.36 -9.31 -2.64
N ARG A 62 10.16 -10.35 -2.94
CA ARG A 62 10.43 -10.74 -4.33
C ARG A 62 9.15 -11.13 -5.06
N ILE A 63 8.34 -12.01 -4.46
CA ILE A 63 7.08 -12.49 -5.05
C ILE A 63 6.13 -11.33 -5.35
N GLU A 64 6.00 -10.38 -4.41
CA GLU A 64 5.10 -9.24 -4.58
C GLU A 64 5.58 -8.30 -5.69
N ILE A 65 6.89 -8.02 -5.78
CA ILE A 65 7.44 -7.17 -6.83
C ILE A 65 7.27 -7.81 -8.21
N GLU A 66 7.50 -9.12 -8.33
CA GLU A 66 7.23 -9.86 -9.57
C GLU A 66 5.76 -9.75 -9.97
N ARG A 67 4.81 -9.90 -9.02
CA ARG A 67 3.37 -9.69 -9.28
C ARG A 67 3.07 -8.27 -9.77
N LEU A 68 3.62 -7.25 -9.10
CA LEU A 68 3.40 -5.84 -9.47
C LEU A 68 3.97 -5.52 -10.86
N ILE A 69 5.07 -6.17 -11.27
CA ILE A 69 5.63 -6.04 -12.62
C ILE A 69 4.68 -6.68 -13.65
N GLU A 70 4.16 -7.87 -13.37
CA GLU A 70 3.20 -8.56 -14.25
C GLU A 70 1.89 -7.78 -14.40
N GLU A 71 1.42 -7.16 -13.32
CA GLU A 71 0.20 -6.33 -13.29
C GLU A 71 0.43 -4.93 -13.92
N GLY A 72 1.68 -4.54 -14.20
CA GLY A 72 2.04 -3.22 -14.72
C GLY A 72 1.94 -2.08 -13.71
N GLU A 73 1.68 -2.40 -12.43
CA GLU A 73 1.54 -1.44 -11.33
C GLU A 73 2.89 -1.01 -10.74
N TRP A 74 3.96 -1.71 -11.06
CA TRP A 74 5.29 -1.40 -10.55
C TRP A 74 5.74 0.00 -10.98
N ASP A 75 5.43 0.44 -12.20
CA ASP A 75 6.14 1.54 -12.87
C ASP A 75 5.65 2.97 -12.54
N ALA A 76 5.74 3.34 -11.26
CA ALA A 76 5.50 4.70 -10.79
C ALA A 76 6.67 5.65 -11.13
N LYS A 77 6.38 6.89 -11.55
CA LYS A 77 7.39 7.92 -11.87
C LYS A 77 8.21 8.39 -10.66
N GLU A 78 7.82 8.00 -9.45
CA GLU A 78 8.47 8.42 -8.20
C GLU A 78 9.48 7.37 -7.72
N PHE A 79 10.54 7.83 -7.05
CA PHE A 79 11.55 6.99 -6.40
C PHE A 79 12.30 5.99 -7.32
N THR A 80 12.48 6.33 -8.60
CA THR A 80 13.13 5.46 -9.60
C THR A 80 14.48 4.89 -9.14
N GLU A 81 15.35 5.72 -8.56
CA GLU A 81 16.66 5.28 -8.06
C GLU A 81 16.56 4.24 -6.93
N MET A 82 15.66 4.45 -5.97
CA MET A 82 15.45 3.49 -4.87
C MET A 82 14.86 2.17 -5.38
N ARG A 83 13.96 2.23 -6.36
CA ARG A 83 13.36 1.05 -6.98
C ARG A 83 14.39 0.23 -7.75
N GLU A 84 15.27 0.87 -8.51
CA GLU A 84 16.38 0.18 -9.19
C GLU A 84 17.34 -0.47 -8.19
N ASN A 85 17.68 0.23 -7.10
CA ASN A 85 18.54 -0.33 -6.05
C ASN A 85 17.86 -1.53 -5.37
N LEU A 86 16.56 -1.47 -5.11
CA LEU A 86 15.79 -2.58 -4.54
C LEU A 86 15.79 -3.80 -5.47
N LEU A 87 15.60 -3.61 -6.78
CA LEU A 87 15.65 -4.71 -7.76
C LEU A 87 17.03 -5.37 -7.81
N LYS A 88 18.11 -4.56 -7.72
CA LYS A 88 19.49 -5.06 -7.65
C LYS A 88 19.73 -5.90 -6.39
N GLU A 89 19.32 -5.40 -5.22
CA GLU A 89 19.44 -6.13 -3.94
C GLU A 89 18.65 -7.44 -3.93
N LEU A 90 17.44 -7.44 -4.52
CA LEU A 90 16.59 -8.63 -4.60
C LEU A 90 16.97 -9.59 -5.74
N GLN A 91 17.94 -9.21 -6.57
CA GLN A 91 18.42 -9.94 -7.75
C GLN A 91 17.33 -10.20 -8.80
N ILE A 92 16.36 -9.30 -8.91
CA ILE A 92 15.26 -9.38 -9.89
C ILE A 92 15.76 -8.74 -11.19
N LYS A 93 15.69 -9.49 -12.31
CA LYS A 93 16.00 -8.96 -13.64
C LYS A 93 14.75 -8.31 -14.22
N HIS A 94 14.63 -7.00 -14.07
CA HIS A 94 13.58 -6.21 -14.70
C HIS A 94 14.22 -5.07 -15.49
N ASN A 95 13.95 -5.00 -16.79
CA ASN A 95 14.40 -3.91 -17.64
C ASN A 95 13.23 -2.90 -17.76
N PRO A 96 13.37 -1.66 -17.27
CA PRO A 96 12.31 -0.65 -17.34
C PRO A 96 12.05 -0.09 -18.75
N ILE A 97 12.62 -0.70 -19.81
CA ILE A 97 12.70 -0.10 -21.16
C ILE A 97 11.55 -0.56 -22.10
N ASP A 98 10.62 -1.40 -21.66
CA ASP A 98 9.58 -1.96 -22.57
C ASP A 98 8.28 -1.14 -22.69
N ASN A 99 8.20 0.06 -22.09
CA ASN A 99 7.00 0.91 -22.15
C ASN A 99 7.18 2.23 -22.93
N GLU A 100 7.92 2.21 -24.04
CA GLU A 100 7.74 3.21 -25.11
C GLU A 100 6.95 2.57 -26.27
N VAL A 101 5.64 2.82 -26.31
CA VAL A 101 4.78 2.70 -27.50
C VAL A 101 4.07 4.03 -27.73
#